data_AF-A0A2D5WBJ1-F1
#
_entry.id   AF-A0A2D5WBJ1-F1
#
_cell.length_a   1.000
_cell.length_b   1.000
_cell.length_c   1.000
_cell.angle_alpha   90.00
_cell.angle_beta   90.00
_cell.angle_gamma   90.00
#
_symmetry.space_group_name_H-M   'P 1'
#
loop_
_entity.id
_entity.type
_entity.pdbx_description
1 polymer ?
#
loop_
_entity_poly.entity_id
_entity_poly.type
_entity_poly.pdbx_seq_one_letter_code
_entity_poly.pdbx_strand_id
1 'polypeptide(L)'
;MSGERTAADLPLPGGDFRMLVTRLSFQGMMSLGMLENPLTGKKASDEKSARMIIDDLLMIREKTSGNLETEEAEHLNRVLESLEVAWAELDKGDSVAAES
;
A
#
# COMPACT_ATOMS: atom_id res chain seq x y z
N MET A 1 -24.33 32.25 18.17
CA MET A 1 -24.78 30.87 17.88
C MET A 1 -23.81 30.30 16.86
N SER A 2 -22.81 29.53 17.31
CA SER A 2 -21.91 28.82 16.39
C SER A 2 -22.70 27.63 15.86
N GLY A 3 -23.01 27.62 14.56
CA GLY A 3 -23.72 26.51 13.94
C GLY A 3 -22.92 25.22 14.08
N GLU A 4 -23.58 24.12 14.42
CA GLU A 4 -22.98 22.80 14.48
C GLU A 4 -22.30 22.50 13.14
N ARG A 5 -20.96 22.35 13.16
CA ARG A 5 -20.23 21.82 12.01
C ARG A 5 -20.59 20.35 11.88
N THR A 6 -21.19 19.96 10.76
CA THR A 6 -21.51 18.57 10.45
C THR A 6 -20.37 17.91 9.68
N ALA A 7 -20.34 16.57 9.62
CA ALA A 7 -19.33 15.84 8.86
C ALA A 7 -19.34 16.17 7.35
N ALA A 8 -20.45 16.71 6.83
CA ALA A 8 -20.58 17.18 5.45
C ALA A 8 -19.86 18.52 5.19
N ASP A 9 -19.56 19.30 6.24
CA ASP A 9 -18.89 20.60 6.13
C ASP A 9 -17.36 20.50 6.07
N LEU A 10 -16.83 19.28 6.24
CA LEU A 10 -15.42 18.98 6.05
C LEU A 10 -15.25 18.37 4.65
N PRO A 11 -14.55 19.04 3.71
CA PRO A 11 -14.13 18.40 2.48
C PRO A 11 -13.07 17.36 2.86
N LEU A 12 -13.52 16.17 3.27
CA LEU A 12 -12.63 15.03 3.45
C LEU A 12 -12.20 14.59 2.06
N PRO A 13 -10.91 14.71 1.70
CA PRO A 13 -10.43 14.17 0.42
C PRO A 13 -10.66 12.67 0.44
N GLY A 14 -11.73 12.22 -0.22
CA GLY A 14 -12.18 10.85 -0.29
C GLY A 14 -12.82 10.60 -1.65
N GLY A 15 -12.72 9.36 -2.16
CA GLY A 15 -13.29 8.97 -3.45
C GLY A 15 -12.31 8.92 -4.63
N ASP A 16 -11.01 9.19 -4.43
CA ASP A 16 -9.98 8.98 -5.46
C ASP A 16 -9.35 7.59 -5.32
N PHE A 17 -9.54 6.74 -6.33
CA PHE A 17 -9.00 5.37 -6.37
C PHE A 17 -7.48 5.36 -6.34
N ARG A 18 -6.81 6.27 -7.05
CA ARG A 18 -5.33 6.38 -7.02
C ARG A 18 -4.84 6.74 -5.63
N MET A 19 -5.57 7.59 -4.91
CA MET A 19 -5.23 7.89 -3.51
C MET A 19 -5.44 6.70 -2.57
N LEU A 20 -6.40 5.82 -2.83
CA LEU A 20 -6.54 4.55 -2.10
C LEU A 20 -5.32 3.65 -2.37
N VAL A 21 -4.98 3.44 -3.65
CA VAL A 21 -3.82 2.62 -4.06
C VAL A 21 -2.52 3.18 -3.48
N THR A 22 -2.31 4.49 -3.52
CA THR A 22 -1.13 5.14 -2.94
C THR A 22 -1.04 4.91 -1.43
N ARG A 23 -2.16 4.98 -0.70
CA ARG A 23 -2.18 4.70 0.75
C ARG A 23 -1.81 3.25 1.07
N LEU A 24 -2.29 2.29 0.28
CA LEU A 24 -1.91 0.88 0.42
C LEU A 24 -0.44 0.66 0.04
N SER A 25 0.05 1.32 -1.01
CA SER A 25 1.46 1.29 -1.41
C SER A 25 2.38 1.74 -0.28
N PHE A 26 2.07 2.85 0.40
CA PHE A 26 2.83 3.31 1.56
C PHE A 26 2.86 2.29 2.69
N GLN A 27 1.74 1.63 2.98
CA GLN A 27 1.70 0.55 3.97
C GLN A 27 2.58 -0.62 3.54
N GLY A 28 2.51 -1.04 2.27
CA GLY A 28 3.35 -2.12 1.73
C GLY A 28 4.85 -1.80 1.82
N MET A 29 5.24 -0.58 1.41
CA MET A 29 6.63 -0.12 1.52
C MET A 29 7.14 -0.05 2.96
N MET A 30 6.29 0.35 3.92
CA MET A 30 6.64 0.29 5.35
C MET A 30 6.82 -1.16 5.82
N SER A 31 5.92 -2.06 5.46
CA SER A 31 6.03 -3.49 5.80
C SER A 31 7.23 -4.17 5.13
N LEU A 32 7.67 -3.71 3.97
CA LEU A 32 8.91 -4.15 3.34
C LEU A 32 10.16 -3.56 3.99
N GLY A 33 10.01 -2.74 5.03
CA GLY A 33 11.13 -2.05 5.68
C GLY A 33 11.80 -1.02 4.77
N MET A 34 11.14 -0.56 3.71
CA MET A 34 11.68 0.49 2.82
C MET A 34 11.51 1.88 3.42
N LEU A 35 10.43 2.06 4.18
CA LEU A 35 10.08 3.30 4.88
C LEU A 35 10.17 3.09 6.40
N GLU A 36 10.48 4.17 7.11
CA GLU A 36 10.41 4.20 8.56
C GLU A 36 8.94 4.22 8.99
N ASN A 37 8.57 3.40 9.98
CA ASN A 37 7.24 3.45 10.56
C ASN A 37 7.14 4.70 11.45
N PRO A 38 6.25 5.67 11.15
CA PRO A 38 6.17 6.93 11.87
C PRO A 38 5.67 6.78 13.32
N LEU A 39 5.05 5.65 13.67
CA LEU A 39 4.57 5.38 15.01
C LEU A 39 5.67 4.81 15.91
N THR A 40 6.55 3.98 15.35
CA THR A 40 7.61 3.29 16.12
C THR A 40 8.99 3.91 15.94
N GLY A 41 9.18 4.71 14.90
CA GLY A 41 10.48 5.25 14.48
C GLY A 41 11.45 4.18 13.98
N LYS A 42 10.94 2.98 13.66
CA LYS A 42 11.76 1.83 13.24
C LYS A 42 11.56 1.52 11.78
N LYS A 43 12.67 1.26 11.10
CA LYS A 43 12.72 0.67 9.78
C LYS A 43 12.92 -0.84 9.95
N ALA A 44 11.83 -1.58 9.93
CA ALA A 44 11.82 -3.03 10.13
C ALA A 44 10.89 -3.68 9.11
N SER A 45 11.33 -4.77 8.50
CA SER A 45 10.52 -5.58 7.60
C SER A 45 9.57 -6.49 8.40
N ASP A 46 8.37 -6.66 7.87
CA ASP A 46 7.37 -7.65 8.24
C ASP A 46 6.82 -8.25 6.94
N GLU A 47 7.46 -9.34 6.52
CA GLU A 47 7.15 -10.05 5.28
C GLU A 47 5.68 -10.48 5.20
N LYS A 48 5.08 -10.92 6.32
CA LYS A 48 3.69 -11.35 6.36
C LYS A 48 2.73 -10.19 6.10
N SER A 49 2.99 -9.05 6.74
CA SER A 49 2.23 -7.83 6.50
C SER A 49 2.40 -7.32 5.06
N ALA A 50 3.62 -7.37 4.51
CA ALA A 50 3.88 -6.98 3.13
C ALA A 50 3.10 -7.85 2.14
N ARG A 51 3.12 -9.18 2.32
CA ARG A 51 2.39 -10.13 1.50
C ARG A 51 0.88 -9.92 1.58
N MET A 52 0.34 -9.68 2.77
CA MET A 52 -1.08 -9.38 2.96
C MET A 52 -1.52 -8.15 2.14
N ILE A 53 -0.71 -7.08 2.14
CA ILE A 53 -1.02 -5.85 1.39
C ILE A 53 -0.94 -6.08 -0.13
N ILE A 54 0.01 -6.90 -0.60
CA ILE A 54 0.09 -7.30 -2.01
C ILE A 54 -1.16 -8.10 -2.39
N ASP A 55 -1.55 -9.08 -1.57
CA ASP A 55 -2.77 -9.88 -1.78
C ASP A 55 -4.03 -9.00 -1.84
N ASP A 56 -4.13 -7.98 -0.97
CA ASP A 56 -5.24 -7.01 -0.99
C ASP A 56 -5.27 -6.18 -2.30
N LEU A 57 -4.11 -5.71 -2.77
CA LEU A 57 -3.99 -4.96 -4.02
C LEU A 57 -4.33 -5.84 -5.25
N LEU A 58 -3.93 -7.12 -5.23
CA LEU A 58 -4.28 -8.10 -6.26
C LEU A 58 -5.79 -8.34 -6.29
N MET A 59 -6.41 -8.55 -5.12
CA MET A 59 -7.86 -8.68 -5.00
C MET A 59 -8.57 -7.44 -5.54
N ILE A 60 -8.11 -6.23 -5.20
CA ILE A 60 -8.67 -4.98 -5.72
C ILE A 60 -8.60 -4.96 -7.24
N ARG A 61 -7.42 -5.25 -7.82
CA ARG A 61 -7.22 -5.30 -9.29
C ARG A 61 -8.24 -6.23 -9.96
N GLU A 62 -8.45 -7.42 -9.40
CA GLU A 62 -9.41 -8.39 -9.93
C GLU A 62 -10.85 -7.90 -9.81
N LYS A 63 -11.23 -7.36 -8.65
CA LYS A 63 -12.61 -6.92 -8.37
C LYS A 63 -12.99 -5.64 -9.11
N THR A 64 -12.02 -4.80 -9.46
CA THR A 64 -12.26 -3.53 -10.17
C THR A 64 -11.97 -3.61 -11.66
N SER A 65 -11.57 -4.78 -12.18
CA SER A 65 -11.30 -4.96 -13.61
C SER A 65 -12.49 -4.54 -14.48
N GLY A 66 -12.21 -3.76 -15.53
CA GLY A 66 -13.22 -3.18 -16.42
C GLY A 66 -13.95 -1.93 -15.88
N ASN A 67 -13.73 -1.54 -14.62
CA ASN A 67 -14.29 -0.33 -14.02
C ASN A 67 -13.25 0.78 -13.80
N LEU A 68 -11.98 0.52 -14.10
CA LEU A 68 -10.89 1.49 -13.92
C LEU A 68 -10.65 2.29 -15.20
N GLU A 69 -10.39 3.59 -15.03
CA GLU A 69 -9.78 4.40 -16.09
C GLU A 69 -8.36 3.91 -16.38
N THR A 70 -7.85 4.18 -17.59
CA THR A 70 -6.51 3.73 -18.00
C THR A 70 -5.43 4.16 -17.00
N GLU A 71 -5.47 5.41 -16.54
CA GLU A 71 -4.49 5.93 -15.57
C GLU A 71 -4.57 5.22 -14.21
N GLU A 72 -5.76 4.82 -13.78
CA GLU A 72 -5.98 4.11 -12.51
C GLU A 72 -5.46 2.68 -12.58
N ALA A 73 -5.77 1.98 -13.68
CA ALA A 73 -5.29 0.63 -13.93
C ALA A 73 -3.76 0.60 -14.03
N GLU A 74 -3.16 1.53 -14.77
CA GLU A 74 -1.71 1.64 -14.86
C GLU A 74 -1.05 1.96 -13.51
N HIS A 75 -1.64 2.87 -12.73
CA HIS A 75 -1.12 3.21 -11.40
C HIS A 75 -1.13 2.01 -10.47
N LEU A 76 -2.23 1.26 -10.43
CA LEU A 76 -2.35 0.03 -9.65
C LEU A 76 -1.33 -1.03 -10.08
N ASN A 77 -1.19 -1.25 -11.39
CA ASN A 77 -0.23 -2.24 -11.91
C ASN A 77 1.21 -1.87 -11.58
N ARG A 78 1.60 -0.60 -11.74
CA ARG A 78 2.95 -0.12 -11.37
C ARG A 78 3.24 -0.32 -9.87
N VAL A 79 2.26 -0.05 -9.01
CA VAL A 79 2.40 -0.26 -7.57
C VAL A 79 2.55 -1.75 -7.24
N LEU A 80 1.73 -2.61 -7.84
CA LEU A 80 1.82 -4.07 -7.66
C LEU A 80 3.19 -4.60 -8.08
N GLU A 81 3.63 -4.28 -9.31
CA GLU A 81 4.94 -4.70 -9.82
C GLU A 81 6.08 -4.27 -8.89
N SER A 82 6.06 -3.01 -8.44
CA SER A 82 7.10 -2.49 -7.54
C SER A 82 7.12 -3.22 -6.19
N LEU A 83 5.97 -3.55 -5.63
CA LEU A 83 5.88 -4.23 -4.33
C LEU A 83 6.25 -5.71 -4.46
N GLU A 84 5.82 -6.39 -5.52
CA GLU A 84 6.15 -7.80 -5.78
C GLU A 84 7.66 -7.99 -5.97
N VAL A 85 8.32 -7.10 -6.73
CA VAL A 85 9.78 -7.12 -6.89
C VAL A 85 10.48 -6.91 -5.54
N ALA A 86 10.07 -5.90 -4.78
CA ALA A 86 10.67 -5.62 -3.48
C ALA A 86 10.46 -6.75 -2.46
N TRP A 87 9.29 -7.39 -2.47
CA TRP A 87 8.99 -8.56 -1.64
C TRP A 87 9.87 -9.77 -2.01
N ALA A 88 10.05 -10.04 -3.31
CA ALA A 88 10.91 -11.12 -3.77
C ALA A 88 12.40 -10.91 -3.42
N GLU A 89 12.86 -9.67 -3.35
CA GLU A 89 14.23 -9.36 -2.88
C GLU A 89 14.37 -9.48 -1.36
N LEU A 90 13.32 -9.18 -0.60
CA LEU A 90 13.30 -9.38 0.86
C LEU A 90 13.39 -10.88 1.21
N ASP A 91 12.60 -11.73 0.54
CA ASP A 91 12.60 -13.19 0.72
C ASP A 91 14.01 -13.79 0.51
N LYS A 92 14.75 -13.26 -0.48
CA LYS A 92 16.15 -13.65 -0.72
C LYS A 92 17.11 -13.14 0.35
N GLY A 93 16.87 -11.96 0.93
CA GLY A 93 17.73 -11.33 1.93
C GLY A 93 17.68 -12.01 3.29
N ASP A 94 16.49 -12.41 3.75
CA ASP A 94 16.31 -13.14 5.01
C ASP A 94 16.85 -14.58 4.93
N SER A 95 16.82 -15.18 3.73
CA SER A 95 17.40 -16.51 3.45
C SER A 95 18.92 -16.55 3.63
N VAL A 96 19.64 -15.46 3.35
CA VAL A 96 21.11 -15.39 3.46
C VAL A 96 21.57 -15.08 4.89
N ALA A 97 20.78 -14.35 5.67
CA ALA A 97 21.11 -14.01 7.06
C ALA A 97 20.92 -15.18 8.04
N ALA A 98 20.11 -16.18 7.69
CA ALA A 98 19.88 -17.38 8.53
C ALA A 98 20.97 -18.45 8.39
N GLU A 99 21.90 -18.33 7.44
CA GLU A 99 22.98 -19.29 7.18
C GLU A 99 24.38 -18.80 7.62
N SER A 100 24.49 -17.66 8.33
CA SER A 100 25.76 -17.07 8.79
C SER A 100 25.99 -17.15 10.29
#